data_AF-A0A9Q5VM76-F1
#
_entry.id   AF-A0A9Q5VM76-F1
#
_cell.length_a   1.000
_cell.length_b   1.000
_cell.length_c   1.000
_cell.angle_alpha   90.00
_cell.angle_beta   90.00
_cell.angle_gamma   90.00
#
_symmetry.space_group_name_H-M   'P 1'
#
loop_
_entity.id
_entity.type
_entity.pdbx_description
1 polymer ?
#
loop_
_entity_poly.entity_id
_entity_poly.type
_entity_poly.pdbx_seq_one_letter_code
_entity_poly.pdbx_strand_id
1 'polypeptide(L)'
;MKTIIFIESDKDDAKVFQEVFNQSKTIDCKLLIEDNAEEVFQLLSNGVIEVDLLVLDMSQRKINPHCLLKKIKDDLKEDCPYILVMGESIAELSVESAYREGADCYLIKPEITSRYQEIIYHLENYLVEKKQIPAELNLIDQHKNIA
;
A
#
# COMPACT_ATOMS: atom_id res chain seq x y z
N MET A 1 3.59 11.63 14.67
CA MET A 1 3.95 11.85 13.26
C MET A 1 3.48 10.63 12.49
N LYS A 2 2.82 10.80 11.35
CA LYS A 2 2.27 9.67 10.59
C LYS A 2 3.35 8.94 9.82
N THR A 3 3.28 7.60 9.73
CA THR A 3 4.28 6.78 9.05
C THR A 3 3.66 5.93 7.93
N ILE A 4 4.23 6.07 6.74
CA ILE A 4 3.99 5.21 5.58
C ILE A 4 5.21 4.31 5.40
N ILE A 5 4.99 3.01 5.24
CA ILE A 5 6.01 2.10 4.71
C ILE A 5 5.60 1.69 3.29
N PHE A 6 6.52 1.83 2.34
CA PHE A 6 6.39 1.28 0.99
C PHE A 6 7.35 0.11 0.83
N ILE A 7 6.81 -1.09 0.60
CA ILE A 7 7.59 -2.28 0.34
C ILE A 7 7.72 -2.45 -1.17
N GLU A 8 8.89 -2.13 -1.71
CA GLU A 8 9.20 -2.15 -3.15
C GLU A 8 10.63 -2.63 -3.38
N SER A 9 10.79 -3.61 -4.26
CA SER A 9 12.09 -4.22 -4.58
C SER A 9 12.70 -3.68 -5.88
N ASP A 10 11.87 -3.12 -6.76
CA ASP A 10 12.32 -2.39 -7.93
C ASP A 10 12.80 -0.99 -7.52
N LYS A 11 14.09 -0.72 -7.72
CA LYS A 11 14.71 0.52 -7.27
C LYS A 11 14.24 1.75 -8.04
N ASP A 12 13.84 1.58 -9.29
CA ASP A 12 13.39 2.68 -10.13
C ASP A 12 11.97 3.08 -9.70
N ASP A 13 11.08 2.12 -9.48
CA ASP A 13 9.74 2.36 -8.92
C ASP A 13 9.81 3.00 -7.53
N ALA A 14 10.64 2.46 -6.64
CA ALA A 14 10.82 3.01 -5.30
C ALA A 14 11.32 4.45 -5.35
N LYS A 15 12.27 4.75 -6.25
CA LYS A 15 12.81 6.09 -6.44
C LYS A 15 11.76 7.05 -6.98
N VAL A 16 11.00 6.65 -8.02
CA VAL A 16 9.91 7.47 -8.57
C VAL A 16 8.90 7.80 -7.49
N PHE A 17 8.44 6.79 -6.73
CA PHE A 17 7.50 7.01 -5.64
C PHE A 17 8.06 7.98 -4.60
N GLN A 18 9.32 7.81 -4.19
CA GLN A 18 9.99 8.68 -3.22
C GLN A 18 10.09 10.14 -3.71
N GLU A 19 10.48 10.35 -4.96
CA GLU A 19 10.61 11.67 -5.56
C GLU A 19 9.26 12.39 -5.60
N VAL A 20 8.22 11.71 -6.08
CA VAL A 20 6.87 12.29 -6.14
C VAL A 20 6.32 12.55 -4.76
N PHE A 21 6.54 11.65 -3.79
CA PHE A 21 6.14 11.83 -2.41
C PHE A 21 6.77 13.08 -1.81
N ASN A 22 8.09 13.25 -1.95
CA ASN A 22 8.79 14.41 -1.41
C ASN A 22 8.36 15.73 -2.05
N GLN A 23 7.99 15.72 -3.33
CA GLN A 23 7.53 16.92 -4.05
C GLN A 23 6.07 17.26 -3.78
N SER A 24 5.24 16.25 -3.49
CA SER A 24 3.77 16.41 -3.45
C SER A 24 3.20 16.40 -2.04
N LYS A 25 3.93 15.90 -1.04
CA LYS A 25 3.43 15.81 0.33
C LYS A 25 3.04 17.18 0.87
N THR A 26 1.87 17.24 1.48
CA THR A 26 1.28 18.45 2.07
C THR A 26 1.18 18.36 3.59
N ILE A 27 1.35 17.16 4.18
CA ILE A 27 1.30 16.94 5.62
C ILE A 27 2.64 16.44 6.17
N ASP A 28 2.83 16.59 7.48
CA ASP A 28 4.00 16.04 8.18
C ASP A 28 3.85 14.52 8.39
N CYS A 29 4.27 13.78 7.37
CA CYS A 29 4.34 12.33 7.37
C CYS A 29 5.70 11.82 6.88
N LYS A 30 6.10 10.68 7.43
CA LYS A 30 7.35 9.98 7.11
C LYS A 30 7.06 8.86 6.11
N LEU A 31 7.86 8.79 5.06
CA LEU A 31 7.91 7.63 4.16
C LEU A 31 9.18 6.82 4.45
N LEU A 32 9.00 5.52 4.65
CA LEU A 32 10.05 4.51 4.67
C LEU A 32 9.89 3.62 3.44
N ILE A 33 11.01 3.27 2.80
CA ILE A 33 11.02 2.39 1.63
C ILE A 33 11.90 1.19 1.98
N GLU A 34 11.33 0.00 1.88
CA GLU A 34 11.97 -1.24 2.28
C GLU A 34 11.84 -2.28 1.15
N ASP A 35 12.88 -3.08 0.91
CA ASP A 35 12.83 -4.16 -0.07
C ASP A 35 12.68 -5.56 0.56
N ASN A 36 12.60 -5.61 1.89
CA ASN A 36 12.51 -6.83 2.69
C ASN A 36 11.22 -6.86 3.51
N ALA A 37 10.20 -7.49 2.93
CA ALA A 37 8.87 -7.50 3.51
C ALA A 37 8.75 -8.32 4.82
N GLU A 38 9.58 -9.35 5.00
CA GLU A 38 9.59 -10.16 6.24
C GLU A 38 10.19 -9.35 7.40
N GLU A 39 11.21 -8.54 7.14
CA GLU A 39 11.78 -7.64 8.16
C GLU A 39 10.77 -6.58 8.60
N VAL A 40 10.06 -5.97 7.65
CA VAL A 40 8.96 -5.04 7.96
C VAL A 40 7.89 -5.73 8.83
N PHE A 41 7.48 -6.94 8.46
CA PHE A 41 6.53 -7.72 9.25
C PHE A 41 7.03 -7.99 10.68
N GLN A 42 8.30 -8.34 10.85
CA GLN A 42 8.88 -8.56 12.18
C GLN A 42 8.91 -7.27 13.00
N LEU A 43 9.24 -6.12 12.40
CA LEU A 43 9.23 -4.84 13.09
C LEU A 43 7.81 -4.45 13.53
N LEU A 44 6.81 -4.67 12.65
CA LEU A 44 5.40 -4.46 12.96
C LEU A 44 4.93 -5.36 14.10
N SER A 45 5.15 -6.67 13.98
CA SER A 45 4.64 -7.68 14.93
C SER A 45 5.26 -7.56 16.32
N ASN A 46 6.49 -7.09 16.39
CA ASN A 46 7.17 -6.85 17.66
C ASN A 46 6.87 -5.46 18.25
N GLY A 47 6.03 -4.65 17.60
CA GLY A 47 5.71 -3.28 18.03
C GLY A 47 6.92 -2.34 18.04
N VAL A 48 7.94 -2.63 17.24
CA VAL A 48 9.17 -1.82 17.14
C VAL A 48 8.90 -0.54 16.35
N ILE A 49 7.95 -0.60 15.41
CA ILE A 49 7.52 0.52 14.59
C ILE A 49 6.00 0.61 14.56
N GLU A 50 5.48 1.82 14.71
CA GLU A 50 4.07 2.15 14.49
C GLU A 50 3.91 2.66 13.05
N VAL A 51 3.01 2.03 12.31
CA VAL A 51 2.75 2.31 10.90
C VAL A 51 1.28 2.63 10.73
N ASP A 52 0.98 3.72 10.05
CA ASP A 52 -0.40 4.11 9.77
C ASP A 52 -0.90 3.54 8.43
N LEU A 53 0.02 3.40 7.47
CA LEU A 53 -0.26 2.94 6.13
C LEU A 53 0.90 2.11 5.58
N LEU A 54 0.57 0.93 5.05
CA LEU A 54 1.48 0.05 4.35
C LEU A 54 1.12 0.02 2.87
N VAL A 55 2.07 0.38 2.01
CA VAL A 55 2.00 0.19 0.56
C VAL A 55 2.81 -1.06 0.23
N LEU A 56 2.19 -2.06 -0.39
CA LEU A 56 2.86 -3.30 -0.79
C LEU A 56 2.82 -3.46 -2.31
N ASP A 57 3.98 -3.63 -2.93
CA ASP A 57 4.04 -4.07 -4.33
C ASP A 57 3.73 -5.58 -4.45
N MET A 58 2.74 -5.91 -5.29
CA MET A 58 2.32 -7.28 -5.58
C MET A 58 3.18 -7.96 -6.65
N SER A 59 4.02 -7.21 -7.36
CA SER A 59 4.89 -7.74 -8.42
C SER A 59 6.17 -8.40 -7.87
N GLN A 60 6.45 -8.23 -6.58
CA GLN A 60 7.66 -8.73 -5.94
C GLN A 60 7.84 -10.23 -6.09
N ARG A 61 9.02 -10.64 -6.59
CA ARG A 61 9.36 -12.05 -6.78
C ARG A 61 9.97 -12.71 -5.56
N LYS A 62 10.57 -11.93 -4.66
CA LYS A 62 11.36 -12.47 -3.53
C LYS A 62 10.48 -13.09 -2.44
N ILE A 63 9.25 -12.63 -2.30
CA ILE A 63 8.30 -13.02 -1.26
C ILE A 63 6.94 -13.23 -1.95
N ASN A 64 6.11 -14.12 -1.42
CA ASN A 64 4.71 -14.20 -1.86
C ASN A 64 3.92 -13.07 -1.16
N PRO A 65 3.55 -11.99 -1.86
CA PRO A 65 2.91 -10.82 -1.25
C PRO A 65 1.53 -11.15 -0.69
N HIS A 66 0.83 -12.10 -1.31
CA HIS A 66 -0.47 -12.61 -0.86
C HIS A 66 -0.36 -13.29 0.53
N CYS A 67 0.66 -14.14 0.72
CA CYS A 67 0.91 -14.76 2.03
C CYS A 67 1.29 -13.74 3.09
N LEU A 68 2.10 -12.74 2.74
CA LEU A 68 2.49 -11.67 3.66
C LEU A 68 1.28 -10.84 4.08
N LEU A 69 0.45 -10.42 3.12
CA LEU A 69 -0.76 -9.65 3.36
C LEU A 69 -1.67 -10.35 4.38
N LYS A 70 -1.94 -11.64 4.13
CA LYS A 70 -2.72 -12.48 5.04
C LYS A 70 -2.11 -12.56 6.43
N LYS A 71 -0.78 -12.77 6.51
CA LYS A 71 -0.05 -12.86 7.78
C LYS A 71 -0.14 -11.56 8.57
N ILE A 72 0.08 -10.40 7.92
CA ILE A 72 -0.05 -9.07 8.55
C ILE A 72 -1.47 -8.90 9.12
N LYS A 73 -2.50 -9.18 8.32
CA LYS A 73 -3.90 -8.98 8.73
C LYS A 73 -4.29 -9.89 9.89
N ASP A 74 -3.91 -11.17 9.83
CA ASP A 74 -4.25 -12.18 10.83
C ASP A 74 -3.53 -11.94 12.17
N ASP A 75 -2.25 -11.53 12.14
CA ASP A 75 -1.41 -11.41 13.33
C ASP A 75 -1.59 -10.06 14.05
N LEU A 76 -1.71 -8.94 13.31
CA LEU A 76 -1.82 -7.60 13.91
C LEU A 76 -3.25 -7.23 14.31
N LYS A 77 -4.27 -7.77 13.65
CA LYS A 77 -5.70 -7.53 13.94
C LYS A 77 -6.05 -6.04 14.08
N GLU A 78 -6.36 -5.58 15.30
CA GLU A 78 -6.75 -4.19 15.58
C GLU A 78 -5.58 -3.21 15.42
N ASP A 79 -4.34 -3.69 15.55
CA ASP A 79 -3.11 -2.91 15.35
C ASP A 79 -2.65 -2.93 13.88
N CYS A 80 -3.45 -3.51 12.98
CA CYS A 80 -3.12 -3.59 11.56
C CYS A 80 -3.16 -2.19 10.93
N PRO A 81 -2.10 -1.77 10.20
CA PRO A 81 -2.14 -0.54 9.41
C PRO A 81 -3.17 -0.67 8.29
N TYR A 82 -3.51 0.46 7.66
CA TYR A 82 -4.20 0.40 6.38
C TYR A 82 -3.29 -0.20 5.33
N ILE A 83 -3.76 -1.22 4.61
CA ILE A 83 -2.95 -1.91 3.60
C ILE A 83 -3.45 -1.57 2.21
N LEU A 84 -2.62 -0.83 1.49
CA LEU A 84 -2.77 -0.56 0.07
C LEU A 84 -1.81 -1.47 -0.71
N VAL A 85 -2.34 -2.20 -1.68
CA VAL A 85 -1.52 -3.00 -2.59
C VAL A 85 -1.45 -2.38 -3.98
N MET A 86 -0.28 -2.43 -4.61
CA MET A 86 -0.07 -1.98 -5.97
C MET A 86 0.25 -3.15 -6.88
N GLY A 87 -0.46 -3.28 -8.00
CA GLY A 87 -0.22 -4.32 -9.00
C GLY A 87 0.03 -3.76 -10.39
N GLU A 88 0.69 -4.52 -11.25
CA GLU A 88 1.01 -4.12 -12.63
C GLU A 88 -0.21 -4.11 -13.56
N SER A 89 -1.22 -4.95 -13.29
CA SER A 89 -2.35 -5.12 -14.20
C SER A 89 -3.63 -5.52 -13.48
N ILE A 90 -4.75 -5.31 -14.16
CA ILE A 90 -6.09 -5.67 -13.70
C ILE A 90 -6.31 -7.16 -13.97
N ALA A 91 -5.63 -8.02 -13.23
CA ALA A 91 -5.98 -9.43 -13.18
C ALA A 91 -7.06 -9.62 -12.11
N GLU A 92 -8.30 -9.90 -12.51
CA GLU A 92 -9.46 -10.05 -11.62
C GLU A 92 -9.20 -11.03 -10.45
N LEU A 93 -8.57 -12.18 -10.74
CA LEU A 93 -8.17 -13.14 -9.71
C LEU A 93 -7.15 -12.58 -8.70
N SER A 94 -6.31 -11.61 -9.11
CA SER A 94 -5.36 -10.93 -8.23
C SER A 94 -6.07 -9.96 -7.29
N VAL A 95 -7.02 -9.17 -7.80
CA VAL A 95 -7.79 -8.20 -7.01
C VAL A 95 -8.64 -8.91 -5.96
N GLU A 96 -9.37 -9.96 -6.36
CA GLU A 96 -10.21 -10.73 -5.44
C GLU A 96 -9.37 -11.43 -4.36
N SER A 97 -8.21 -11.98 -4.73
CA SER A 97 -7.32 -12.65 -3.77
C SER A 97 -6.73 -11.65 -2.78
N ALA A 98 -6.22 -10.51 -3.25
CA ALA A 98 -5.72 -9.45 -2.37
C ALA A 98 -6.80 -8.95 -1.40
N TYR A 99 -8.04 -8.77 -1.88
CA TYR A 99 -9.14 -8.39 -1.00
C TYR A 99 -9.42 -9.46 0.08
N ARG A 100 -9.54 -10.73 -0.31
CA ARG A 100 -9.77 -11.85 0.61
C ARG A 100 -8.66 -12.00 1.66
N GLU A 101 -7.45 -11.61 1.32
CA GLU A 101 -6.28 -11.71 2.19
C GLU A 101 -6.08 -10.49 3.09
N GLY A 102 -6.88 -9.45 2.92
CA GLY A 102 -6.96 -8.33 3.86
C GLY A 102 -6.46 -6.99 3.35
N ALA A 103 -6.24 -6.83 2.04
CA ALA A 103 -5.98 -5.52 1.46
C ALA A 103 -7.22 -4.62 1.61
N ASP A 104 -6.98 -3.38 2.05
CA ASP A 104 -8.02 -2.37 2.18
C ASP A 104 -8.20 -1.58 0.86
N CYS A 105 -7.16 -1.52 0.03
CA CYS A 105 -7.20 -0.92 -1.31
C CYS A 105 -6.28 -1.64 -2.28
N TYR A 106 -6.69 -1.74 -3.54
CA TYR A 106 -5.85 -2.21 -4.65
C TYR A 106 -5.77 -1.14 -5.73
N LEU A 107 -4.56 -0.70 -6.04
CA LEU A 107 -4.27 0.24 -7.12
C LEU A 107 -3.44 -0.42 -8.23
N ILE A 108 -3.60 0.05 -9.47
CA ILE A 108 -2.64 -0.24 -10.53
C ILE A 108 -1.45 0.69 -10.37
N LYS A 109 -0.23 0.15 -10.48
CA LYS A 109 1.00 0.95 -10.54
C LYS A 109 0.87 1.96 -11.69
N PRO A 110 0.98 3.27 -11.40
CA PRO A 110 0.84 4.24 -12.45
C PRO A 110 2.02 4.24 -13.43
N GLU A 111 1.72 4.30 -14.72
CA GLU A 111 2.74 4.47 -15.77
C GLU A 111 3.29 5.91 -15.84
N ILE A 112 2.58 6.89 -15.25
CA ILE A 112 2.94 8.31 -15.32
C ILE A 112 2.97 8.96 -13.93
N THR A 113 3.91 9.89 -13.76
CA THR A 113 4.18 10.61 -12.51
C THR A 113 2.96 11.35 -11.94
N SER A 114 2.13 11.96 -12.79
CA SER A 114 0.95 12.72 -12.34
C SER A 114 -0.07 11.88 -11.58
N ARG A 115 -0.14 10.58 -11.87
CA ARG A 115 -1.01 9.65 -11.16
C ARG A 115 -0.46 9.25 -9.80
N TYR A 116 0.87 9.19 -9.63
CA TYR A 116 1.46 9.06 -8.29
C TYR A 116 1.11 10.26 -7.40
N GLN A 117 1.08 11.48 -7.95
CA GLN A 117 0.68 12.69 -7.20
C GLN A 117 -0.75 12.58 -6.67
N GLU A 118 -1.68 12.12 -7.52
CA GLU A 118 -3.07 11.85 -7.14
C GLU A 118 -3.16 10.79 -6.05
N ILE A 119 -2.42 9.69 -6.17
CA ILE A 119 -2.36 8.65 -5.13
C ILE A 119 -1.87 9.24 -3.81
N ILE A 120 -0.75 9.97 -3.80
CA ILE A 120 -0.19 10.57 -2.59
C ILE A 120 -1.19 11.51 -1.92
N TYR A 121 -1.90 12.34 -2.70
CA TYR A 121 -2.98 13.17 -2.18
C TYR A 121 -4.05 12.36 -1.45
N HIS A 122 -4.47 11.22 -2.01
CA HIS A 122 -5.46 10.35 -1.35
C HIS A 122 -4.89 9.63 -0.13
N LEU A 123 -3.62 9.23 -0.13
CA LEU A 123 -2.96 8.66 1.06
C LEU A 123 -2.93 9.67 2.21
N GLU A 124 -2.57 10.93 1.94
CA GLU A 124 -2.55 11.97 2.96
C GLU A 124 -3.95 12.25 3.53
N ASN A 125 -4.97 12.31 2.67
CA ASN A 125 -6.37 12.45 3.12
C ASN A 125 -6.83 11.27 3.99
N TYR A 126 -6.42 10.05 3.64
CA TYR A 126 -6.69 8.89 4.49
C TYR A 126 -5.97 9.01 5.84
N LEU A 127 -4.71 9.44 5.87
CA LEU A 127 -3.94 9.59 7.10
C LEU A 127 -4.53 10.63 8.07
N VAL A 128 -5.10 11.72 7.55
CA VAL A 128 -5.66 12.81 8.36
C VAL A 128 -7.11 12.55 8.76
N GLU A 129 -7.96 12.16 7.81
CA GLU A 129 -9.42 12.15 7.99
C GLU A 129 -10.04 10.76 7.82
N LYS A 130 -9.24 9.72 7.58
CA LYS A 130 -9.71 8.35 7.27
C LYS A 130 -10.68 8.31 6.08
N LYS A 131 -10.53 9.26 5.15
CA LYS A 131 -11.25 9.29 3.88
C LYS A 131 -10.87 8.09 3.03
N GLN A 132 -11.87 7.36 2.54
CA GLN A 132 -11.64 6.25 1.62
C GLN A 132 -11.01 6.76 0.32
N ILE A 133 -10.15 5.92 -0.26
CA ILE A 133 -9.61 6.15 -1.59
C ILE A 133 -10.77 6.05 -2.60
N PRO A 134 -10.88 6.95 -3.58
CA PRO A 134 -12.00 6.95 -4.52
C PRO A 134 -12.15 5.63 -5.27
N ALA A 135 -13.40 5.21 -5.51
CA ALA A 135 -13.69 3.93 -6.16
C ALA A 135 -13.12 3.86 -7.59
N GLU A 136 -13.01 4.98 -8.30
CA GLU A 136 -12.36 5.06 -9.62
C GLU A 136 -10.86 4.70 -9.62
N LEU A 137 -10.21 4.74 -8.45
CA LEU A 137 -8.83 4.30 -8.27
C LEU A 137 -8.77 2.92 -7.62
N ASN A 138 -9.65 2.64 -6.65
CA ASN A 138 -9.62 1.40 -5.87
C ASN A 138 -10.33 0.24 -6.59
N LEU A 139 -9.56 -0.66 -7.19
CA LEU A 139 -10.11 -1.82 -7.91
C LEU A 139 -10.97 -2.72 -7.04
N ILE A 140 -10.69 -2.83 -5.74
CA ILE A 140 -11.51 -3.63 -4.82
C ILE A 140 -12.94 -3.10 -4.78
N ASP A 141 -13.11 -1.77 -4.73
CA ASP A 141 -14.43 -1.17 -4.66
C ASP A 141 -15.12 -1.14 -6.04
N GLN A 142 -14.36 -1.07 -7.14
CA GLN A 142 -14.91 -1.29 -8.48
C GLN A 142 -15.52 -2.69 -8.62
N HIS A 143 -14.80 -3.72 -8.17
CA HIS A 143 -15.29 -5.10 -8.20
C HIS A 143 -16.55 -5.30 -7.35
N LYS A 144 -16.61 -4.71 -6.13
CA LYS A 144 -17.80 -4.80 -5.27
C LYS A 144 -19.04 -4.17 -5.88
N ASN A 145 -18.88 -3.13 -6.71
CA ASN A 145 -20.01 -2.42 -7.33
C ASN A 145 -20.57 -3.14 -8.57
N ILE A 146 -19.94 -4.23 -9.01
CA ILE A 146 -20.33 -5.01 -10.20
C ILE A 146 -20.90 -6.39 -9.81
N ALA A 147 -20.67 -6.84 -8.57
CA ALA A 147 -21.08 -8.16 -8.04
C ALA A 147 -22.46 -8.16 -7.35
#